data_AF-A0A7X6SR54-F1
#
_entry.id   AF-A0A7X6SR54-F1
#
_cell.length_a   1.000
_cell.length_b   1.000
_cell.length_c   1.000
_cell.angle_alpha   90.00
_cell.angle_beta   90.00
_cell.angle_gamma   90.00
#
_symmetry.space_group_name_H-M   'P 1'
#
loop_
_entity.id
_entity.type
_entity.pdbx_description
1 polymer ?
#
loop_
_entity_poly.entity_id
_entity_poly.type
_entity_poly.pdbx_seq_one_letter_code
_entity_poly.pdbx_strand_id
1 'polypeptide(L)'
;IGTTKDYKLQDFQWKYLMLRQTEDDKMPVSLSYYGNMVLDLREDAAFGPEASYRHIHRISYFTQFIVARKMSEKLSLQLAPSVIYYNSVPRYSDTEGYRNFNLGLSAGGRMNFFGSHSLLFEYDRLLTKQDLDVQPKPNLSLGWEIGTATHCFQLFVANYSQIINQRNLVFNQNDYAGGEYLVGFNITVRL
;
A
#
# COMPACT_ATOMS: atom_id res chain seq x y z
N ILE A 1 2.70 3.72 14.49
CA ILE A 1 3.00 5.10 14.06
C ILE A 1 4.23 5.01 13.19
N GLY A 2 4.22 5.66 12.03
CA GLY A 2 5.34 5.71 11.11
C GLY A 2 5.70 7.15 10.76
N THR A 3 6.93 7.33 10.30
CA THR A 3 7.43 8.60 9.78
C THR A 3 8.06 8.32 8.42
N THR A 4 7.67 9.08 7.41
CA THR A 4 8.27 9.02 6.08
C THR A 4 8.95 10.36 5.77
N LYS A 5 10.21 10.31 5.37
CA LYS A 5 10.99 11.51 5.01
C LYS A 5 10.36 12.26 3.84
N ASP A 6 10.00 11.53 2.78
CA ASP A 6 9.34 12.09 1.61
C ASP A 6 8.02 12.73 2.03
N TYR A 7 7.83 13.99 1.63
CA TYR A 7 6.68 14.82 1.99
C TYR A 7 6.46 15.01 3.50
N LYS A 8 7.47 14.71 4.33
CA LYS A 8 7.41 14.86 5.80
C LYS A 8 6.15 14.20 6.41
N LEU A 9 5.81 13.00 5.96
CA LEU A 9 4.56 12.35 6.37
C LEU A 9 4.69 11.72 7.76
N GLN A 10 3.62 11.85 8.54
CA GLN A 10 3.40 11.10 9.78
C GLN A 10 2.17 10.24 9.63
N ASP A 11 2.25 8.98 10.00
CA ASP A 11 1.15 8.05 9.77
C ASP A 11 0.80 7.22 11.01
N PHE A 12 -0.50 6.96 11.15
CA PHE A 12 -1.07 6.08 12.14
C PHE A 12 -1.73 4.91 11.42
N GLN A 13 -1.32 3.70 11.77
CA GLN A 13 -1.77 2.45 11.14
C GLN A 13 -2.39 1.53 12.18
N TRP A 14 -3.44 0.82 11.78
CA TRP A 14 -4.06 -0.22 12.59
C TRP A 14 -4.52 -1.38 11.72
N LYS A 15 -4.53 -2.58 12.30
CA LYS A 15 -5.00 -3.80 11.65
C LYS A 15 -5.81 -4.62 12.64
N TYR A 16 -6.95 -5.12 12.21
CA TYR A 16 -7.85 -5.93 13.01
C TYR A 16 -8.24 -7.20 12.25
N LEU A 17 -8.04 -8.37 12.86
CA LEU A 17 -8.45 -9.66 12.31
C LEU A 17 -9.92 -9.90 12.64
N MET A 18 -10.79 -9.84 11.65
CA MET A 18 -12.23 -10.02 11.82
C MET A 18 -12.61 -11.51 11.79
N LEU A 19 -12.10 -12.25 10.80
CA LEU A 19 -12.34 -13.68 10.65
C LEU A 19 -11.01 -14.39 10.52
N ARG A 20 -10.86 -15.51 11.21
CA ARG A 20 -9.67 -16.36 11.13
C ARG A 20 -10.00 -17.62 10.33
N GLN A 21 -9.16 -17.94 9.35
CA GLN A 21 -9.24 -19.20 8.62
C GLN A 21 -9.10 -20.38 9.60
N THR A 22 -9.97 -21.38 9.49
CA THR A 22 -9.91 -22.61 10.29
C THR A 22 -9.29 -23.76 9.50
N GLU A 23 -8.74 -24.75 10.21
CA GLU A 23 -8.16 -25.96 9.59
C GLU A 23 -9.25 -26.94 9.11
N ASP A 24 -10.45 -26.88 9.71
CA ASP A 24 -11.59 -27.73 9.36
C ASP A 24 -12.46 -27.15 8.21
N ASP A 25 -11.97 -26.12 7.52
CA ASP A 25 -12.58 -25.41 6.38
C ASP A 25 -13.98 -24.81 6.65
N LYS A 26 -14.46 -24.80 7.91
CA LYS A 26 -15.69 -24.07 8.29
C LYS A 26 -15.59 -22.58 8.04
N MET A 27 -14.38 -22.02 8.16
CA MET A 27 -14.04 -20.68 7.72
C MET A 27 -12.85 -20.79 6.76
N PRO A 28 -13.07 -20.85 5.43
CA PRO A 28 -12.01 -21.14 4.47
C PRO A 28 -11.08 -19.95 4.20
N VAL A 29 -11.42 -18.76 4.70
CA VAL A 29 -10.66 -17.52 4.47
C VAL A 29 -10.43 -16.75 5.76
N SER A 30 -9.34 -16.01 5.80
CA SER A 30 -9.06 -14.99 6.80
C SER A 30 -9.54 -13.64 6.25
N LEU A 31 -10.22 -12.85 7.08
CA LEU A 31 -10.65 -11.50 6.75
C LEU A 31 -10.05 -10.53 7.76
N SER A 32 -9.23 -9.59 7.29
CA SER A 32 -8.67 -8.52 8.11
C SER A 32 -9.10 -7.15 7.59
N TYR A 33 -9.28 -6.23 8.52
CA TYR A 33 -9.44 -4.81 8.25
C TYR A 33 -8.11 -4.11 8.50
N TYR A 34 -7.63 -3.33 7.55
CA TYR A 34 -6.47 -2.46 7.68
C TYR A 34 -6.90 -1.02 7.46
N GLY A 35 -6.43 -0.13 8.32
CA GLY A 35 -6.63 1.30 8.17
C GLY A 35 -5.35 2.07 8.41
N ASN A 36 -5.22 3.17 7.67
CA ASN A 36 -4.11 4.08 7.78
C ASN A 36 -4.61 5.53 7.63
N MET A 37 -4.18 6.38 8.54
CA MET A 37 -4.40 7.82 8.50
C MET A 37 -3.03 8.49 8.40
N VAL A 38 -2.87 9.39 7.44
CA VAL A 38 -1.60 10.06 7.15
C VAL A 38 -1.79 11.55 7.22
N LEU A 39 -0.89 12.21 7.95
CA LEU A 39 -0.77 13.65 8.05
C LEU A 39 0.46 14.11 7.27
N ASP A 40 0.28 15.03 6.34
CA ASP A 40 1.37 15.64 5.57
C ASP A 40 1.81 16.97 6.22
N LEU A 41 3.09 17.03 6.63
CA LEU A 41 3.68 18.14 7.39
C LEU A 41 4.46 19.15 6.54
N ARG A 42 4.19 19.24 5.22
CA ARG A 42 4.77 20.30 4.37
C ARG A 42 4.21 21.69 4.69
N GLU A 43 4.46 22.70 3.88
CA GLU A 43 3.87 24.04 4.07
C GLU A 43 2.42 24.10 3.57
N ASP A 44 1.62 25.05 4.08
CA ASP A 44 0.18 25.15 3.78
C ASP A 44 -0.08 25.32 2.28
N ALA A 45 0.84 26.00 1.58
CA ALA A 45 0.81 26.21 0.13
C ALA A 45 0.73 24.90 -0.69
N ALA A 46 1.13 23.75 -0.12
CA ALA A 46 1.00 22.45 -0.79
C ALA A 46 -0.46 21.96 -0.90
N PHE A 47 -1.41 22.59 -0.19
CA PHE A 47 -2.80 22.14 -0.08
C PHE A 47 -3.81 23.16 -0.61
N GLY A 48 -3.35 24.11 -1.42
CA GLY A 48 -4.18 25.12 -2.08
C GLY A 48 -3.88 26.55 -1.61
N PRO A 49 -4.67 27.54 -2.09
CA PRO A 49 -4.52 28.94 -1.69
C PRO A 49 -4.72 29.11 -0.19
N GLU A 50 -3.85 29.90 0.45
CA GLU A 50 -3.88 30.17 1.90
C GLU A 50 -5.27 30.62 2.39
N ALA A 51 -5.96 31.45 1.58
CA ALA A 51 -7.30 31.95 1.88
C ALA A 51 -8.38 30.86 2.04
N SER A 52 -8.16 29.68 1.48
CA SER A 52 -9.13 28.55 1.50
C SER A 52 -8.65 27.36 2.33
N TYR A 53 -7.43 27.44 2.86
CA TYR A 53 -6.77 26.33 3.52
C TYR A 53 -7.39 26.03 4.90
N ARG A 54 -7.47 24.74 5.24
CA ARG A 54 -7.87 24.23 6.54
C ARG A 54 -6.93 23.10 6.96
N HIS A 55 -6.57 23.02 8.24
CA HIS A 55 -5.69 21.98 8.79
C HIS A 55 -6.07 20.55 8.38
N ILE A 56 -7.37 20.28 8.26
CA ILE A 56 -7.91 18.98 7.84
C ILE A 56 -7.50 18.58 6.42
N HIS A 57 -7.19 19.52 5.53
CA HIS A 57 -6.80 19.26 4.13
C HIS A 57 -5.52 18.42 4.01
N ARG A 58 -4.68 18.41 5.05
CA ARG A 58 -3.41 17.67 5.10
C ARG A 58 -3.56 16.18 5.42
N ILE A 59 -4.77 15.77 5.78
CA ILE A 59 -5.04 14.41 6.21
C ILE A 59 -5.58 13.59 5.04
N SER A 60 -5.05 12.38 4.92
CA SER A 60 -5.54 11.36 3.99
C SER A 60 -5.75 10.03 4.71
N TYR A 61 -6.63 9.21 4.16
CA TYR A 61 -7.07 7.96 4.72
C TYR A 61 -6.95 6.84 3.69
N PHE A 62 -6.55 5.68 4.16
CA PHE A 62 -6.54 4.43 3.42
C PHE A 62 -7.22 3.36 4.25
N THR A 63 -8.17 2.67 3.64
CA THR A 63 -8.89 1.56 4.23
C THR A 63 -8.80 0.37 3.29
N GLN A 64 -8.52 -0.81 3.82
CA GLN A 64 -8.40 -2.03 3.02
C GLN A 64 -8.99 -3.23 3.75
N PHE A 65 -9.74 -4.03 3.02
CA PHE A 65 -10.27 -5.30 3.50
C PHE A 65 -9.46 -6.43 2.87
N ILE A 66 -8.65 -7.12 3.67
CA ILE A 66 -7.73 -8.15 3.19
C ILE A 66 -8.40 -9.50 3.38
N VAL A 67 -8.76 -10.14 2.27
CA VAL A 67 -9.24 -11.53 2.23
C VAL A 67 -8.06 -12.40 1.84
N ALA A 68 -7.62 -13.27 2.75
CA ALA A 68 -6.47 -14.14 2.53
C ALA A 68 -6.85 -15.61 2.73
N ARG A 69 -6.24 -16.50 1.94
CA ARG A 69 -6.38 -17.95 2.10
C ARG A 69 -5.02 -18.62 1.98
N LYS A 70 -4.71 -19.47 2.95
CA LYS A 70 -3.64 -20.46 2.82
C LYS A 70 -4.16 -21.58 1.93
N MET A 71 -3.62 -21.67 0.71
CA MET A 71 -4.01 -22.68 -0.29
C MET A 71 -3.29 -24.01 -0.04
N SER A 72 -2.08 -23.95 0.50
CA SER A 72 -1.30 -25.12 0.92
C SER A 72 -0.29 -24.73 1.99
N GLU A 73 0.47 -25.69 2.51
CA GLU A 73 1.60 -25.41 3.42
C GLU A 73 2.63 -24.42 2.85
N LYS A 74 2.75 -24.36 1.52
CA LYS A 74 3.71 -23.49 0.84
C LYS A 74 3.10 -22.22 0.29
N LEU A 75 1.82 -22.23 -0.12
CA LEU A 75 1.22 -21.12 -0.86
C LEU A 75 0.10 -20.45 -0.07
N SER A 76 0.20 -19.14 0.08
CA SER A 76 -0.86 -18.27 0.59
C SER A 76 -1.15 -17.16 -0.40
N LEU A 77 -2.42 -16.86 -0.63
CA LEU A 77 -2.88 -15.84 -1.57
C LEU A 77 -3.78 -14.84 -0.83
N GLN A 78 -3.82 -13.61 -1.32
CA GLN A 78 -4.71 -12.58 -0.82
C GLN A 78 -5.29 -11.72 -1.94
N LEU A 79 -6.49 -11.21 -1.70
CA LEU A 79 -7.13 -10.17 -2.47
C LEU A 79 -7.65 -9.10 -1.49
N ALA A 80 -7.44 -7.84 -1.83
CA ALA A 80 -7.65 -6.76 -0.88
C ALA A 80 -8.18 -5.48 -1.56
N PRO A 81 -9.51 -5.32 -1.71
CA PRO A 81 -10.10 -4.06 -2.13
C PRO A 81 -9.80 -2.96 -1.11
N SER A 82 -9.56 -1.76 -1.62
CA SER A 82 -9.20 -0.59 -0.83
C SER A 82 -9.99 0.66 -1.23
N VAL A 83 -10.16 1.54 -0.24
CA VAL A 83 -10.75 2.86 -0.37
C VAL A 83 -9.71 3.87 0.09
N ILE A 84 -9.49 4.88 -0.73
CA ILE A 84 -8.55 5.97 -0.47
C ILE A 84 -9.34 7.27 -0.46
N TYR A 85 -9.09 8.10 0.54
CA TYR A 85 -9.68 9.43 0.61
C TYR A 85 -8.65 10.50 0.99
N TYR A 86 -8.55 11.54 0.18
CA TYR A 86 -7.77 12.73 0.47
C TYR A 86 -8.73 13.87 0.83
N ASN A 87 -8.53 14.53 1.99
CA ASN A 87 -9.34 15.70 2.33
C ASN A 87 -9.07 16.86 1.35
N SER A 88 -7.81 17.04 0.99
CA SER A 88 -7.40 17.77 -0.21
C SER A 88 -6.32 16.97 -0.90
N VAL A 89 -6.39 16.84 -2.22
CA VAL A 89 -5.27 16.25 -2.96
C VAL A 89 -4.16 17.31 -3.01
N PRO A 90 -2.99 17.04 -2.43
CA PRO A 90 -1.95 18.05 -2.40
C PRO A 90 -1.39 18.29 -3.80
N ARG A 91 -1.00 19.54 -4.06
CA ARG A 91 -0.36 19.91 -5.32
C ARG A 91 1.08 19.39 -5.28
N TYR A 92 1.30 18.22 -5.87
CA TYR A 92 2.63 17.58 -5.92
C TYR A 92 3.37 17.84 -7.25
N SER A 93 2.66 18.34 -8.27
CA SER A 93 3.11 18.66 -9.63
C SER A 93 2.21 19.78 -10.18
N ASP A 94 2.56 20.37 -11.34
CA ASP A 94 1.66 21.22 -12.14
C ASP A 94 0.41 20.47 -12.65
N THR A 95 0.36 19.16 -12.41
CA THR A 95 -0.75 18.29 -12.79
C THR A 95 -1.89 18.36 -11.78
N GLU A 96 -2.98 19.00 -12.19
CA GLU A 96 -4.27 18.99 -11.52
C GLU A 96 -5.14 17.83 -12.05
N GLY A 97 -6.18 17.43 -11.31
CA GLY A 97 -7.15 16.41 -11.78
C GLY A 97 -7.16 15.09 -11.01
N TYR A 98 -6.33 14.95 -9.97
CA TYR A 98 -6.47 13.84 -9.03
C TYR A 98 -7.75 13.98 -8.21
N ARG A 99 -8.48 12.87 -8.05
CA ARG A 99 -9.74 12.83 -7.31
C ARG A 99 -9.48 12.56 -5.83
N ASN A 100 -10.30 13.16 -4.97
CA ASN A 100 -10.21 12.96 -3.53
C ASN A 100 -10.57 11.53 -3.11
N PHE A 101 -11.64 10.97 -3.69
CA PHE A 101 -12.13 9.61 -3.40
C PHE A 101 -11.71 8.63 -4.47
N ASN A 102 -11.03 7.55 -4.07
CA ASN A 102 -10.54 6.53 -4.98
C ASN A 102 -10.77 5.12 -4.45
N LEU A 103 -10.93 4.18 -5.36
CA LEU A 103 -11.00 2.75 -5.12
C LEU A 103 -9.79 2.07 -5.73
N GLY A 104 -9.23 1.11 -5.01
CA GLY A 104 -8.11 0.29 -5.44
C GLY A 104 -8.38 -1.19 -5.20
N LEU A 105 -7.60 -2.04 -5.87
CA LEU A 105 -7.60 -3.47 -5.64
C LEU A 105 -6.16 -3.96 -5.60
N SER A 106 -5.82 -4.68 -4.54
CA SER A 106 -4.54 -5.33 -4.38
C SER A 106 -4.72 -6.84 -4.44
N ALA A 107 -3.84 -7.52 -5.17
CA ALA A 107 -3.72 -8.98 -5.17
C ALA A 107 -2.29 -9.33 -4.83
N GLY A 108 -2.09 -10.37 -4.03
CA GLY A 108 -0.74 -10.77 -3.67
C GLY A 108 -0.67 -12.20 -3.18
N GLY A 109 0.54 -12.66 -2.96
CA GLY A 109 0.76 -13.96 -2.41
C GLY A 109 2.16 -14.16 -1.88
N ARG A 110 2.26 -15.21 -1.07
CA ARG A 110 3.48 -15.64 -0.41
C ARG A 110 3.66 -17.13 -0.67
N MET A 111 4.79 -17.49 -1.24
CA MET A 111 5.19 -18.86 -1.49
C MET A 111 6.45 -19.20 -0.70
N ASN A 112 6.32 -20.06 0.30
CA ASN A 112 7.48 -20.66 0.95
C ASN A 112 8.11 -21.69 0.01
N PHE A 113 9.37 -21.49 -0.37
CA PHE A 113 10.03 -22.36 -1.34
C PHE A 113 11.05 -23.30 -0.68
N PHE A 114 11.83 -22.84 0.30
CA PHE A 114 12.61 -23.71 1.18
C PHE A 114 12.86 -23.07 2.55
N GLY A 115 12.82 -23.89 3.61
CA GLY A 115 13.15 -23.46 4.98
C GLY A 115 12.46 -22.14 5.36
N SER A 116 13.26 -21.17 5.79
CA SER A 116 12.78 -19.83 6.17
C SER A 116 12.71 -18.83 5.01
N HIS A 117 12.82 -19.29 3.76
CA HIS A 117 12.82 -18.45 2.57
C HIS A 117 11.48 -18.50 1.86
N SER A 118 10.93 -17.32 1.58
CA SER A 118 9.66 -17.17 0.87
C SER A 118 9.76 -16.16 -0.25
N LEU A 119 9.08 -16.41 -1.36
CA LEU A 119 8.87 -15.43 -2.41
C LEU A 119 7.54 -14.71 -2.17
N LEU A 120 7.53 -13.41 -2.39
CA LEU A 120 6.38 -12.53 -2.28
C LEU A 120 6.08 -11.99 -3.67
N PHE A 121 4.80 -11.86 -3.99
CA PHE A 121 4.37 -11.09 -5.15
C PHE A 121 3.20 -10.21 -4.76
N GLU A 122 3.14 -9.03 -5.37
CA GLU A 122 2.07 -8.07 -5.16
C GLU A 122 1.77 -7.37 -6.48
N TYR A 123 0.47 -7.17 -6.74
CA TYR A 123 -0.05 -6.38 -7.83
C TYR A 123 -1.18 -5.51 -7.31
N ASP A 124 -1.01 -4.19 -7.40
CA ASP A 124 -2.07 -3.24 -7.05
C ASP A 124 -2.50 -2.44 -8.26
N ARG A 125 -3.79 -2.14 -8.31
CA ARG A 125 -4.35 -1.30 -9.36
C ARG A 125 -5.38 -0.34 -8.81
N LEU A 126 -5.22 0.92 -9.21
CA LEU A 126 -6.25 1.93 -9.02
C LEU A 126 -7.43 1.63 -9.97
N LEU A 127 -8.63 1.53 -9.42
CA LEU A 127 -9.86 1.31 -10.19
C LEU A 127 -10.53 2.64 -10.56
N THR A 128 -10.35 3.67 -9.74
CA THR A 128 -10.89 5.01 -10.02
C THR A 128 -10.05 5.72 -11.07
N LYS A 129 -10.69 6.05 -12.20
CA LYS A 129 -10.10 6.92 -13.22
C LYS A 129 -9.93 8.34 -12.68
N GLN A 130 -8.75 8.91 -12.87
CA GLN A 130 -8.42 10.29 -12.54
C GLN A 130 -8.72 11.21 -13.72
N ASP A 131 -8.90 12.50 -13.46
CA ASP A 131 -9.09 13.51 -14.51
C ASP A 131 -7.73 13.99 -15.02
N LEU A 132 -6.91 13.03 -15.48
CA LEU A 132 -5.53 13.19 -15.92
C LEU A 132 -5.35 12.66 -17.34
N ASP A 133 -4.46 13.28 -18.11
CA ASP A 133 -4.05 12.79 -19.43
C ASP A 133 -3.38 11.41 -19.33
N VAL A 134 -2.51 11.26 -18.33
CA VAL A 134 -1.81 10.00 -18.03
C VAL A 134 -2.31 9.45 -16.71
N GLN A 135 -2.89 8.24 -16.76
CA GLN A 135 -3.41 7.58 -15.57
C GLN A 135 -2.27 6.96 -14.74
N PRO A 136 -2.42 6.91 -13.40
CA PRO A 136 -1.48 6.20 -12.54
C PRO A 136 -1.28 4.75 -12.99
N LYS A 137 -0.02 4.32 -13.02
CA LYS A 137 0.36 2.97 -13.44
C LYS A 137 0.09 1.97 -12.31
N PRO A 138 -0.29 0.72 -12.64
CA PRO A 138 -0.40 -0.34 -11.64
C PRO A 138 0.93 -0.59 -10.94
N ASN A 139 0.85 -1.05 -9.70
CA ASN A 139 1.99 -1.45 -8.90
C ASN A 139 2.26 -2.94 -9.13
N LEU A 140 3.51 -3.31 -9.30
CA LEU A 140 3.99 -4.67 -9.36
C LEU A 140 5.23 -4.77 -8.47
N SER A 141 5.26 -5.79 -7.61
CA SER A 141 6.39 -6.08 -6.75
C SER A 141 6.67 -7.58 -6.71
N LEU A 142 7.95 -7.93 -6.75
CA LEU A 142 8.46 -9.27 -6.45
C LEU A 142 9.46 -9.17 -5.31
N GLY A 143 9.21 -9.96 -4.26
CA GLY A 143 9.99 -9.93 -3.04
C GLY A 143 10.60 -11.28 -2.68
N TRP A 144 11.71 -11.23 -1.97
CA TRP A 144 12.32 -12.35 -1.28
C TRP A 144 12.36 -12.05 0.22
N GLU A 145 11.71 -12.93 0.98
CA GLU A 145 11.65 -12.90 2.43
C GLU A 145 12.56 -13.98 3.02
N ILE A 146 13.34 -13.59 4.03
CA ILE A 146 14.23 -14.47 4.79
C ILE A 146 13.91 -14.30 6.28
N GLY A 147 13.34 -15.35 6.88
CA GLY A 147 13.10 -15.40 8.32
C GLY A 147 14.33 -15.90 9.09
N THR A 148 14.75 -15.15 10.11
CA THR A 148 15.70 -15.62 11.13
C THR A 148 14.97 -15.78 12.48
N ALA A 149 15.71 -16.11 13.53
CA ALA A 149 15.14 -16.30 14.86
C ALA A 149 14.39 -15.06 15.38
N THR A 150 14.95 -13.87 15.19
CA THR A 150 14.43 -12.61 15.73
C THR A 150 14.03 -11.59 14.67
N HIS A 151 14.37 -11.83 13.40
CA HIS A 151 14.13 -10.89 12.31
C HIS A 151 13.46 -11.55 11.11
N CYS A 152 12.81 -10.73 10.31
CA CYS A 152 12.34 -11.04 8.99
C CYS A 152 12.88 -9.99 8.03
N PHE A 153 13.77 -10.40 7.13
CA PHE A 153 14.35 -9.55 6.10
C PHE A 153 13.54 -9.69 4.82
N GLN A 154 13.20 -8.60 4.17
CA GLN A 154 12.49 -8.60 2.90
C GLN A 154 13.25 -7.71 1.92
N LEU A 155 13.72 -8.28 0.82
CA LEU A 155 14.26 -7.57 -0.32
C LEU A 155 13.20 -7.60 -1.43
N PHE A 156 12.91 -6.49 -2.08
CA PHE A 156 11.92 -6.48 -3.16
C PHE A 156 12.33 -5.57 -4.31
N VAL A 157 11.87 -5.96 -5.50
CA VAL A 157 11.97 -5.18 -6.73
C VAL A 157 10.55 -4.79 -7.11
N ALA A 158 10.29 -3.48 -7.17
CA ALA A 158 8.96 -2.93 -7.40
C ALA A 158 9.02 -1.74 -8.34
N ASN A 159 7.97 -1.47 -9.12
CA ASN A 159 7.93 -0.25 -9.94
C ASN A 159 7.50 0.99 -9.15
N TYR A 160 7.01 0.88 -7.92
CA TYR A 160 6.56 2.02 -7.12
C TYR A 160 7.58 2.38 -6.03
N SER A 161 7.67 3.67 -5.68
CA SER A 161 8.72 4.20 -4.79
C SER A 161 8.24 4.67 -3.43
N GLN A 162 6.93 4.85 -3.24
CA GLN A 162 6.41 5.41 -1.99
C GLN A 162 6.25 4.31 -0.94
N ILE A 163 6.23 4.70 0.33
CA ILE A 163 6.02 3.78 1.47
C ILE A 163 4.54 3.76 1.88
N ILE A 164 3.81 4.85 1.63
CA ILE A 164 2.40 4.99 1.99
C ILE A 164 1.51 4.42 0.88
N ASN A 165 0.64 3.48 1.24
CA ASN A 165 -0.23 2.76 0.30
C ASN A 165 -1.11 3.68 -0.55
N GLN A 166 -1.80 4.67 0.07
CA GLN A 166 -2.61 5.60 -0.73
C GLN A 166 -1.80 6.41 -1.74
N ARG A 167 -0.50 6.61 -1.51
CA ARG A 167 0.37 7.34 -2.43
C ARG A 167 0.83 6.44 -3.58
N ASN A 168 1.22 5.20 -3.29
CA ASN A 168 1.58 4.24 -4.34
C ASN A 168 0.42 4.02 -5.33
N LEU A 169 -0.79 3.83 -4.84
CA LEU A 169 -1.95 3.59 -5.70
C LEU A 169 -2.35 4.79 -6.56
N VAL A 170 -2.25 6.02 -6.02
CA VAL A 170 -2.76 7.23 -6.70
C VAL A 170 -1.69 7.94 -7.52
N PHE A 171 -0.41 7.85 -7.15
CA PHE A 171 0.64 8.67 -7.74
C PHE A 171 1.73 7.90 -8.47
N ASN A 172 1.67 6.56 -8.55
CA ASN A 172 2.68 5.82 -9.29
C ASN A 172 2.63 6.15 -10.79
N GLN A 173 3.76 6.55 -11.37
CA GLN A 173 3.92 6.87 -12.79
C GLN A 173 4.86 5.90 -13.51
N ASN A 174 5.58 5.07 -12.76
CA ASN A 174 6.57 4.17 -13.32
C ASN A 174 5.91 2.98 -13.99
N ASP A 175 6.33 2.67 -15.22
CA ASP A 175 5.83 1.58 -16.03
C ASP A 175 6.68 0.31 -15.82
N TYR A 176 6.08 -0.72 -15.24
CA TYR A 176 6.73 -2.02 -15.07
C TYR A 176 7.07 -2.68 -16.43
N ALA A 177 6.32 -2.38 -17.50
CA ALA A 177 6.63 -2.87 -18.83
C ALA A 177 7.81 -2.11 -19.47
N GLY A 178 8.06 -0.87 -19.02
CA GLY A 178 9.20 -0.05 -19.42
C GLY A 178 10.49 -0.36 -18.68
N GLY A 179 10.47 -1.27 -17.69
CA GLY A 179 11.64 -1.63 -16.90
C GLY A 179 11.95 -0.67 -15.75
N GLU A 180 11.03 0.21 -15.39
CA GLU A 180 11.20 1.22 -14.34
C GLU A 180 11.03 0.60 -12.95
N TYR A 181 12.03 -0.19 -12.53
CA TYR A 181 12.06 -0.89 -11.26
C TYR A 181 12.99 -0.22 -10.25
N LEU A 182 12.58 -0.26 -8.99
CA LEU A 182 13.34 0.16 -7.83
C LEU A 182 13.56 -1.02 -6.89
N VAL A 183 14.63 -0.95 -6.11
CA VAL A 183 14.92 -1.93 -5.07
C VAL A 183 14.56 -1.35 -3.72
N GLY A 184 13.83 -2.13 -2.92
CA GLY A 184 13.49 -1.79 -1.56
C GLY A 184 13.87 -2.91 -0.59
N PHE A 185 13.96 -2.52 0.69
CA PHE A 185 14.38 -3.40 1.76
C PHE A 185 13.64 -3.08 3.04
N ASN A 186 13.05 -4.10 3.66
CA ASN A 186 12.40 -4.00 4.96
C ASN A 186 13.01 -5.00 5.96
N ILE A 187 13.01 -4.59 7.22
CA ILE A 187 13.32 -5.47 8.35
C ILE A 187 12.16 -5.39 9.34
N THR A 188 11.63 -6.55 9.73
CA THR A 188 10.67 -6.65 10.83
C THR A 188 11.28 -7.46 11.96
N VAL A 189 11.22 -6.92 13.19
CA VAL A 189 11.61 -7.64 14.40
C VAL A 189 10.43 -8.52 14.84
N ARG A 190 10.68 -9.81 15.08
CA ARG A 190 9.72 -10.74 15.67
C ARG A 190 9.91 -10.68 17.19
N LEU A 191 8.95 -10.04 17.87
CA LEU A 191 8.84 -10.06 19.33
C LEU A 191 8.19 -11.37 19.79
#